data_AF-A0ABD1RP50-F1
#
_entry.id   AF-A0ABD1RP50-F1
#
_cell.length_a   1.000
_cell.length_b   1.000
_cell.length_c   1.000
_cell.angle_alpha   90.00
_cell.angle_beta   90.00
_cell.angle_gamma   90.00
#
_symmetry.space_group_name_H-M   'P 1'
#
loop_
_entity.id
_entity.type
_entity.pdbx_description
1 polymer ?
#
loop_
_entity_poly.entity_id
_entity_poly.type
_entity_poly.pdbx_seq_one_letter_code
_entity_poly.pdbx_strand_id
1 'polypeptide(L)'
;MSTMSRECNENLAKSIEERKSLLLAPQLQKEMGGSEVGFSSSNLWLAQDPSKRWGELFFLLYTPFWLTLCLGIIIPYKLYEVPHTTFLLTHVCFLFYHVSSNMTLRRLQHSIDHLPEKTQWLFKAAWILAFSYFMAYLETLAISNFPYYEFVDRDAMYKVGSLFYAIYFMVSFPMFLRIDEKPGNQWDLPRVAIDALGAAMLVTIILDWWRIFLGPIVPVPDSKQCLQPGLPWFPRNP
;
A
#
# COMPACT_ATOMS: atom_id res chain seq x y z
N MET A 1 20.75 -61.47 51.13
CA MET A 1 21.55 -60.22 51.07
C MET A 1 22.04 -59.86 49.66
N SER A 2 22.03 -60.79 48.68
CA SER A 2 22.49 -60.54 47.30
C SER A 2 21.44 -59.99 46.32
N THR A 3 20.14 -60.14 46.62
CA THR A 3 19.03 -59.70 45.76
C THR A 3 18.76 -58.19 45.87
N MET A 4 18.78 -57.62 47.08
CA MET A 4 18.60 -56.18 47.31
C MET A 4 19.68 -55.32 46.63
N SER A 5 20.91 -55.83 46.50
CA SER A 5 22.03 -55.11 45.86
C SER A 5 21.88 -55.06 44.34
N ARG A 6 21.34 -56.12 43.72
CA ARG A 6 21.06 -56.13 42.27
C ARG A 6 19.94 -55.17 41.91
N GLU A 7 18.87 -55.15 42.70
CA GLU A 7 17.71 -54.29 42.46
C GLU A 7 18.05 -52.79 42.63
N CYS A 8 18.92 -52.46 43.58
CA CYS A 8 19.46 -51.10 43.74
C CYS A 8 20.29 -50.66 42.52
N ASN A 9 21.13 -51.55 41.98
CA ASN A 9 21.96 -51.24 40.81
C ASN A 9 21.15 -51.09 39.52
N GLU A 10 20.10 -51.88 39.31
CA GLU A 10 19.22 -51.75 38.13
C GLU A 10 18.41 -50.46 38.16
N ASN A 11 17.92 -50.07 39.35
CA ASN A 11 17.18 -48.82 39.52
C ASN A 11 18.08 -47.59 39.35
N LEU A 12 19.34 -47.67 39.79
CA LEU A 12 20.33 -46.62 39.56
C LEU A 12 20.69 -46.49 38.06
N ALA A 13 20.84 -47.61 37.35
CA ALA A 13 21.12 -47.60 35.91
C ALA A 13 19.96 -46.98 35.11
N LYS A 14 18.70 -47.31 35.44
CA LYS A 14 17.52 -46.69 34.82
C LYS A 14 17.44 -45.19 35.08
N SER A 15 17.73 -44.74 36.30
CA SER A 15 17.70 -43.30 36.64
C SER A 15 18.80 -42.51 35.91
N ILE A 16 19.96 -43.11 35.67
CA ILE A 16 21.05 -42.47 34.91
C ILE A 16 20.68 -42.36 33.42
N GLU A 17 20.07 -43.40 32.84
CA GLU A 17 19.66 -43.39 31.42
C GLU A 17 18.54 -42.38 31.16
N GLU A 18 17.59 -42.26 32.09
CA GLU A 18 16.50 -41.28 32.03
C GLU A 18 17.01 -39.84 32.18
N ARG A 19 18.02 -39.61 33.04
CA ARG A 19 18.68 -38.29 33.12
C ARG A 19 19.50 -37.98 31.87
N LYS A 20 20.12 -38.98 31.23
CA LYS A 20 20.83 -38.78 29.95
C LYS A 20 19.87 -38.40 28.83
N SER A 21 18.71 -39.05 28.71
CA SER A 21 17.73 -38.73 27.67
C SER A 21 17.13 -37.33 27.84
N LEU A 22 16.85 -36.91 29.09
CA LEU A 22 16.40 -35.55 29.41
C LEU A 22 17.45 -34.47 29.13
N LEU A 23 18.74 -34.76 29.32
CA LEU A 23 19.83 -33.83 29.03
C LEU A 23 20.17 -33.74 27.53
N LEU A 24 19.96 -34.82 26.77
CA LEU A 24 20.22 -34.88 25.32
C LEU A 24 19.07 -34.31 24.48
N ALA A 25 17.82 -34.37 24.96
CA ALA A 25 16.66 -33.83 24.25
C ALA A 25 16.77 -32.35 23.84
N PRO A 26 17.20 -31.42 24.71
CA PRO A 26 17.37 -30.01 24.33
C PRO A 26 18.59 -29.77 23.41
N GLN A 27 19.55 -30.68 23.34
CA GLN A 27 20.71 -30.58 22.44
C GLN A 27 20.37 -31.06 21.02
N LEU A 28 19.62 -32.15 20.88
CA LEU A 28 19.15 -32.65 19.58
C LEU A 28 18.18 -31.66 18.90
N GLN A 29 17.33 -31.00 19.67
CA GLN A 29 16.43 -29.97 19.13
C GLN A 29 17.16 -28.69 18.72
N LYS A 30 18.37 -28.44 19.26
CA LYS A 30 19.23 -27.32 18.90
C LYS A 30 20.05 -27.59 17.63
N GLU A 31 20.38 -28.84 17.34
CA GLU A 31 21.10 -29.26 16.13
C GLU A 31 20.18 -29.35 14.89
N MET A 32 18.88 -29.67 15.06
CA MET A 32 17.91 -29.71 13.94
C MET A 32 17.29 -28.35 13.58
N GLY A 33 17.62 -27.28 14.32
CA GLY A 33 17.20 -25.90 14.04
C GLY A 33 18.28 -25.05 13.37
N GLY A 34 19.39 -25.67 12.94
CA GLY A 34 20.58 -24.99 12.44
C GLY A 34 20.50 -24.58 10.97
N SER A 35 20.05 -23.34 10.75
CA SER A 35 20.48 -22.43 9.68
C SER A 35 20.28 -22.87 8.22
N GLU A 36 19.11 -22.55 7.68
CA GLU A 36 19.12 -21.86 6.38
C GLU A 36 19.82 -20.51 6.59
N VAL A 37 21.12 -20.46 6.31
CA VAL A 37 21.83 -19.20 6.08
C VAL A 37 21.32 -18.65 4.74
N GLY A 38 20.10 -18.13 4.75
CA GLY A 38 19.64 -17.21 3.74
C GLY A 38 20.44 -15.93 3.93
N PHE A 39 21.43 -15.71 3.06
CA PHE A 39 22.08 -14.41 2.90
C PHE A 39 20.99 -13.39 2.54
N SER A 40 20.32 -12.83 3.54
CA SER A 40 19.34 -11.78 3.37
C SER A 40 20.12 -10.51 3.05
N SER A 41 20.47 -10.34 1.78
CA SER A 41 20.76 -9.00 1.28
C SER A 41 19.50 -8.20 1.55
N SER A 42 19.55 -7.30 2.52
CA SER A 42 18.43 -6.45 2.90
C SER A 42 18.15 -5.55 1.69
N ASN A 43 17.30 -6.00 0.78
CA ASN A 43 16.91 -5.22 -0.38
C ASN A 43 16.11 -4.03 0.16
N LEU A 44 16.76 -2.87 0.30
CA LEU A 44 16.11 -1.65 0.81
C LEU A 44 14.94 -1.18 -0.06
N TRP A 45 14.93 -1.64 -1.32
CA TRP A 45 13.98 -1.22 -2.34
C TRP A 45 12.82 -2.20 -2.50
N LEU A 46 12.96 -3.48 -2.13
CA LEU A 46 11.94 -4.51 -2.35
C LEU A 46 11.48 -5.14 -1.05
N ALA A 47 10.22 -5.59 -1.00
CA ALA A 47 9.67 -6.14 0.22
C ALA A 47 10.50 -7.33 0.73
N GLN A 48 10.51 -7.52 2.05
CA GLN A 48 11.20 -8.66 2.66
C GLN A 48 10.42 -9.95 2.46
N ASP A 49 9.08 -9.89 2.50
CA ASP A 49 8.23 -11.04 2.19
C ASP A 49 8.41 -11.43 0.70
N PRO A 50 8.70 -12.71 0.41
CA PRO A 50 8.92 -13.16 -0.97
C PRO A 50 7.70 -12.95 -1.86
N SER A 51 6.48 -13.15 -1.36
CA SER A 51 5.25 -13.02 -2.14
C SER A 51 5.00 -11.57 -2.58
N LYS A 52 5.08 -10.63 -1.64
CA LYS A 52 4.98 -9.20 -1.91
C LYS A 52 6.09 -8.73 -2.83
N ARG A 53 7.32 -9.19 -2.62
CA ARG A 53 8.48 -8.85 -3.45
C ARG A 53 8.30 -9.25 -4.91
N TRP A 54 7.80 -10.46 -5.16
CA TRP A 54 7.51 -10.93 -6.52
C TRP A 54 6.44 -10.07 -7.18
N GLY A 55 5.40 -9.66 -6.44
CA GLY A 55 4.40 -8.71 -6.92
C GLY A 55 5.01 -7.38 -7.32
N GLU A 56 5.79 -6.76 -6.43
CA GLU A 56 6.48 -5.48 -6.71
C GLU A 56 7.42 -5.59 -7.92
N LEU A 57 8.19 -6.68 -8.02
CA LEU A 57 9.08 -6.91 -9.15
C LEU A 57 8.32 -7.09 -10.47
N PHE A 58 7.23 -7.85 -10.45
CA PHE A 58 6.36 -8.03 -11.61
C PHE A 58 5.85 -6.68 -12.12
N PHE A 59 5.33 -5.83 -11.24
CA PHE A 59 4.84 -4.50 -11.63
C PHE A 59 5.96 -3.57 -12.09
N LEU A 60 7.15 -3.62 -11.49
CA LEU A 60 8.31 -2.84 -11.93
C LEU A 60 8.81 -3.23 -13.32
N LEU A 61 8.91 -4.53 -13.61
CA LEU A 61 9.28 -5.01 -14.93
C LEU A 61 8.21 -4.70 -15.99
N TYR A 62 6.95 -4.68 -15.56
CA TYR A 62 5.83 -4.29 -16.40
C TYR A 62 5.83 -2.78 -16.71
N THR A 63 6.31 -1.95 -15.79
CA THR A 63 6.32 -0.48 -15.89
C THR A 63 6.92 0.07 -17.19
N PRO A 64 8.16 -0.25 -17.62
CA PRO A 64 8.76 0.36 -18.81
C PRO A 64 7.98 0.06 -20.09
N PHE A 65 7.35 -1.12 -20.18
CA PHE A 65 6.48 -1.47 -21.29
C PHE A 65 5.27 -0.52 -21.37
N TRP A 66 4.59 -0.28 -20.24
CA TRP A 66 3.43 0.62 -20.21
C TRP A 66 3.78 2.09 -20.30
N LEU A 67 4.90 2.52 -19.71
CA LEU A 67 5.35 3.91 -19.80
C LEU A 67 5.70 4.26 -21.25
N THR A 68 6.34 3.33 -21.97
CA THR A 68 6.60 3.45 -23.42
C THR A 68 5.32 3.40 -24.23
N LEU A 69 4.38 2.52 -23.89
CA LEU A 69 3.09 2.44 -24.58
C LEU A 69 2.23 3.70 -24.33
N CYS A 70 2.27 4.27 -23.14
CA CYS A 70 1.49 5.43 -22.75
C CYS A 70 2.06 6.73 -23.36
N LEU A 71 3.35 7.02 -23.11
CA LEU A 71 4.03 8.23 -23.60
C LEU A 71 4.45 8.13 -25.07
N GLY A 72 4.82 6.95 -25.54
CA GLY A 72 5.39 6.74 -26.87
C GLY A 72 4.40 6.26 -27.93
N ILE A 73 3.25 5.71 -27.54
CA ILE A 73 2.26 5.16 -28.50
C ILE A 73 0.90 5.84 -28.34
N ILE A 74 0.26 5.75 -27.17
CA ILE A 74 -1.11 6.21 -26.96
C ILE A 74 -1.24 7.74 -27.12
N ILE A 75 -0.35 8.50 -26.46
CA ILE A 75 -0.37 9.97 -26.53
C ILE A 75 -0.08 10.52 -27.93
N PRO A 76 1.04 10.13 -28.59
CA PRO A 76 1.38 10.68 -29.90
C PRO A 76 0.45 10.20 -31.03
N TYR A 77 -0.01 8.94 -31.00
CA TYR A 77 -0.85 8.38 -32.06
C TYR A 77 -2.35 8.47 -31.77
N LYS A 78 -2.74 9.12 -30.67
CA LYS A 78 -4.15 9.32 -30.28
C LYS A 78 -4.99 8.03 -30.27
N LEU A 79 -4.40 6.89 -29.86
CA LEU A 79 -5.03 5.56 -29.86
C LEU A 79 -6.11 5.36 -28.75
N TYR A 80 -6.70 6.48 -28.33
CA TYR A 80 -7.73 6.61 -27.31
C TYR A 80 -9.08 6.02 -27.71
N GLU A 81 -9.31 5.79 -29.01
CA GLU A 81 -10.59 5.32 -29.55
C GLU A 81 -10.88 3.84 -29.22
N VAL A 82 -9.91 3.12 -28.65
CA VAL A 82 -10.08 1.71 -28.25
C VAL A 82 -10.25 1.60 -26.74
N PRO A 83 -11.48 1.34 -26.23
CA PRO A 83 -11.77 1.35 -24.79
C PRO A 83 -11.03 0.25 -24.00
N HIS A 84 -10.64 -0.84 -24.65
CA HIS A 84 -9.93 -1.94 -24.01
C HIS A 84 -8.50 -1.56 -23.60
N THR A 85 -7.82 -0.76 -24.43
CA THR A 85 -6.43 -0.35 -24.19
C THR A 85 -6.35 0.60 -23.00
N THR A 86 -7.29 1.55 -22.89
CA THR A 86 -7.35 2.49 -21.77
C THR A 86 -7.74 1.80 -20.46
N PHE A 87 -8.65 0.83 -20.48
CA PHE A 87 -9.00 0.03 -19.30
C PHE A 87 -7.81 -0.76 -18.73
N LEU A 88 -7.03 -1.42 -19.58
CA LEU A 88 -5.84 -2.13 -19.12
C LEU A 88 -4.76 -1.16 -18.64
N LEU A 89 -4.60 -0.03 -19.33
CA LEU A 89 -3.65 1.01 -18.96
C LEU A 89 -3.91 1.56 -17.56
N THR A 90 -5.16 1.87 -17.19
CA THR A 90 -5.48 2.44 -15.87
C THR A 90 -5.07 1.51 -14.73
N HIS A 91 -5.30 0.19 -14.88
CA HIS A 91 -4.89 -0.78 -13.86
C HIS A 91 -3.38 -0.74 -13.62
N VAL A 92 -2.60 -0.61 -14.69
CA VAL A 92 -1.14 -0.56 -14.56
C VAL A 92 -0.67 0.75 -13.99
N CYS A 93 -1.25 1.87 -14.43
CA CYS A 93 -0.95 3.18 -13.87
C CYS A 93 -1.22 3.21 -12.36
N PHE A 94 -2.32 2.60 -11.93
CA PHE A 94 -2.68 2.51 -10.52
C PHE A 94 -1.64 1.75 -9.70
N LEU A 95 -1.29 0.54 -10.13
CA LEU A 95 -0.31 -0.28 -9.41
C LEU A 95 1.10 0.32 -9.45
N PHE A 96 1.47 0.99 -10.54
CA PHE A 96 2.79 1.61 -10.70
C PHE A 96 3.08 2.65 -9.61
N TYR A 97 2.15 3.58 -9.37
CA TYR A 97 2.41 4.61 -8.37
C TYR A 97 2.39 4.06 -6.94
N HIS A 98 1.61 2.99 -6.67
CA HIS A 98 1.60 2.33 -5.37
C HIS A 98 2.92 1.63 -5.08
N VAL A 99 3.45 0.91 -6.06
CA VAL A 99 4.77 0.26 -5.94
C VAL A 99 5.86 1.32 -5.81
N SER A 100 5.83 2.37 -6.63
CA SER A 100 6.78 3.49 -6.55
C SER A 100 6.72 4.20 -5.19
N SER A 101 5.52 4.41 -4.64
CA SER A 101 5.32 4.95 -3.30
C SER A 101 5.92 4.02 -2.24
N ASN A 102 5.64 2.72 -2.31
CA ASN A 102 6.17 1.75 -1.34
C ASN A 102 7.70 1.74 -1.33
N MET A 103 8.33 1.74 -2.50
CA MET A 103 9.79 1.73 -2.63
C MET A 103 10.40 3.02 -2.07
N THR A 104 9.86 4.18 -2.43
CA THR A 104 10.37 5.48 -1.98
C THR A 104 10.15 5.68 -0.48
N LEU A 105 8.99 5.28 0.06
CA LEU A 105 8.72 5.34 1.49
C LEU A 105 9.64 4.42 2.31
N ARG A 106 9.92 3.20 1.84
CA ARG A 106 10.87 2.30 2.51
C ARG A 106 12.29 2.85 2.49
N ARG A 107 12.73 3.38 1.36
CA ARG A 107 14.03 4.05 1.24
C ARG A 107 14.12 5.25 2.18
N LEU A 108 13.09 6.10 2.21
CA LEU A 108 13.01 7.24 3.10
C LEU A 108 13.06 6.81 4.57
N GLN A 109 12.28 5.81 4.96
CA GLN A 109 12.25 5.26 6.31
C GLN A 109 13.64 4.82 6.77
N HIS A 110 14.35 4.05 5.94
CA HIS A 110 15.71 3.64 6.25
C HIS A 110 16.68 4.83 6.32
N SER A 111 16.53 5.83 5.45
CA SER A 111 17.38 7.02 5.47
C SER A 111 17.19 7.87 6.74
N ILE A 112 15.98 7.90 7.31
CA ILE A 112 15.63 8.71 8.48
C ILE A 112 15.59 7.92 9.80
N ASP A 113 15.94 6.63 9.78
CA ASP A 113 15.80 5.73 10.95
C ASP A 113 16.61 6.20 12.17
N HIS A 114 17.70 6.94 11.93
CA HIS A 114 18.53 7.53 12.97
C HIS A 114 17.93 8.77 13.67
N LEU A 115 16.82 9.32 13.14
CA LEU A 115 16.19 10.54 13.67
C LEU A 115 15.11 10.23 14.73
N PRO A 116 14.76 11.20 15.58
CA PRO A 116 13.66 11.06 16.54
C PRO A 116 12.32 10.73 15.88
N GLU A 117 11.47 9.94 16.54
CA GLU A 117 10.21 9.43 16.00
C GLU A 117 9.27 10.52 15.44
N LYS A 118 9.15 11.66 16.14
CA LYS A 118 8.33 12.80 15.67
C LYS A 118 8.82 13.35 14.33
N THR A 119 10.14 13.48 14.20
CA THR A 119 10.78 13.94 12.98
C THR A 119 10.58 12.93 11.85
N GLN A 120 10.66 11.63 12.15
CA GLN A 120 10.37 10.59 11.17
C GLN A 120 8.93 10.66 10.67
N TRP A 121 7.96 10.82 11.58
CA TRP A 121 6.55 10.97 11.23
C TRP A 121 6.31 12.17 10.33
N LEU A 122 6.94 13.31 10.63
CA LEU A 122 6.85 14.51 9.81
C LEU A 122 7.39 14.27 8.41
N PHE A 123 8.58 13.66 8.27
CA PHE A 123 9.15 13.35 6.95
C PHE A 123 8.30 12.36 6.16
N LYS A 124 7.75 11.32 6.82
CA LYS A 124 6.84 10.36 6.18
C LYS A 124 5.57 11.06 5.69
N ALA A 125 4.93 11.86 6.54
CA ALA A 125 3.72 12.59 6.17
C ALA A 125 3.98 13.59 5.04
N ALA A 126 5.06 14.36 5.13
CA ALA A 126 5.46 15.31 4.10
C ALA A 126 5.74 14.63 2.76
N TRP A 127 6.42 13.47 2.77
CA TRP A 127 6.67 12.69 1.56
C TRP A 127 5.39 12.14 0.94
N ILE A 128 4.48 11.59 1.76
CA ILE A 128 3.18 11.10 1.28
C ILE A 128 2.43 12.25 0.61
N LEU A 129 2.30 13.40 1.28
CA LEU A 129 1.60 14.56 0.72
C LEU A 129 2.22 15.06 -0.59
N ALA A 130 3.56 15.20 -0.63
CA ALA A 130 4.27 15.65 -1.82
C ALA A 130 4.12 14.66 -2.98
N PHE A 131 4.31 13.37 -2.72
CA PHE A 131 4.21 12.33 -3.74
C PHE A 131 2.77 12.13 -4.23
N SER A 132 1.78 12.21 -3.33
CA SER A 132 0.35 12.17 -3.66
C SER A 132 -0.04 13.32 -4.58
N TYR A 133 0.35 14.56 -4.27
CA TYR A 133 0.08 15.70 -5.13
C TYR A 133 0.78 15.58 -6.49
N PHE A 134 2.04 15.14 -6.49
CA PHE A 134 2.80 14.93 -7.72
C PHE A 134 2.14 13.92 -8.66
N MET A 135 1.72 12.75 -8.15
CA MET A 135 1.03 11.74 -8.96
C MET A 135 -0.35 12.22 -9.44
N ALA A 136 -1.12 12.88 -8.58
CA ALA A 136 -2.41 13.47 -8.96
C ALA A 136 -2.29 14.51 -10.08
N TYR A 137 -1.25 15.33 -10.01
CA TYR A 137 -0.94 16.31 -11.05
C TYR A 137 -0.57 15.64 -12.38
N LEU A 138 0.28 14.60 -12.36
CA LEU A 138 0.65 13.86 -13.57
C LEU A 138 -0.56 13.18 -14.23
N GLU A 139 -1.46 12.61 -13.44
CA GLU A 139 -2.70 12.02 -13.97
C GLU A 139 -3.61 13.09 -14.57
N THR A 140 -3.75 14.24 -13.91
CA THR A 140 -4.50 15.38 -14.43
C THR A 140 -3.92 15.87 -15.76
N LEU A 141 -2.60 15.94 -15.88
CA LEU A 141 -1.91 16.28 -17.12
C LEU A 141 -2.15 15.24 -18.22
N ALA A 142 -2.06 13.95 -17.90
CA ALA A 142 -2.31 12.87 -18.85
C ALA A 142 -3.73 12.95 -19.42
N ILE A 143 -4.73 13.18 -18.55
CA ILE A 143 -6.14 13.30 -18.95
C ILE A 143 -6.39 14.61 -19.72
N SER A 144 -5.69 15.70 -19.41
CA SER A 144 -5.89 16.99 -20.07
C SER A 144 -5.59 17.01 -21.57
N ASN A 145 -4.82 16.03 -22.06
CA ASN A 145 -4.53 15.85 -23.48
C ASN A 145 -5.58 15.01 -24.21
N PHE A 146 -6.60 14.51 -23.50
CA PHE A 146 -7.64 13.67 -24.07
C PHE A 146 -8.71 14.52 -24.78
N PRO A 147 -9.00 14.26 -26.06
CA PRO A 147 -9.87 15.14 -26.87
C PRO A 147 -11.34 15.18 -26.42
N TYR A 148 -11.79 14.19 -25.65
CA TYR A 148 -13.16 14.10 -25.15
C TYR A 148 -13.33 14.63 -23.72
N TYR A 149 -12.28 15.21 -23.14
CA TYR A 149 -12.31 15.70 -21.76
C TYR A 149 -11.96 17.19 -21.72
N GLU A 150 -12.93 18.02 -21.34
CA GLU A 150 -12.80 19.47 -21.32
C GLU A 150 -12.87 20.01 -19.89
N PHE A 151 -11.93 20.87 -19.54
CA PHE A 151 -11.91 21.59 -18.27
C PHE A 151 -12.46 22.99 -18.46
N VAL A 152 -13.39 23.38 -17.58
CA VAL A 152 -13.90 24.76 -17.54
C VAL A 152 -12.79 25.74 -17.17
N ASP A 153 -12.00 25.42 -16.14
CA ASP A 153 -10.81 26.17 -15.71
C ASP A 153 -9.64 25.20 -15.50
N ARG A 154 -8.65 25.26 -16.40
CA ARG A 154 -7.47 24.39 -16.37
C ARG A 154 -6.55 24.73 -15.21
N ASP A 155 -6.36 26.01 -14.90
CA ASP A 155 -5.45 26.43 -13.84
C ASP A 155 -5.98 26.03 -12.45
N ALA A 156 -7.30 26.17 -12.26
CA ALA A 156 -7.95 25.70 -11.04
C ALA A 156 -7.91 24.17 -10.94
N MET A 157 -8.11 23.45 -12.04
CA MET A 157 -8.03 21.98 -12.05
C MET A 157 -6.61 21.49 -11.71
N TYR A 158 -5.58 22.06 -12.33
CA TYR A 158 -4.19 21.67 -12.11
C TYR A 158 -3.67 21.94 -10.70
N LYS A 159 -4.22 22.94 -10.01
CA LYS A 159 -3.80 23.29 -8.64
C LYS A 159 -4.72 22.69 -7.60
N VAL A 160 -6.01 23.07 -7.65
CA VAL A 160 -7.02 22.71 -6.64
C VAL A 160 -7.62 21.35 -6.94
N GLY A 161 -7.92 21.06 -8.21
CA GLY A 161 -8.42 19.75 -8.62
C GLY A 161 -7.44 18.62 -8.33
N SER A 162 -6.16 18.80 -8.69
CA SER A 162 -5.10 17.83 -8.36
C SER A 162 -4.89 17.69 -6.84
N LEU A 163 -5.02 18.78 -6.06
CA LEU A 163 -4.99 18.69 -4.59
C LEU A 163 -6.16 17.90 -4.01
N PHE A 164 -7.38 18.14 -4.52
CA PHE A 164 -8.56 17.36 -4.15
C PHE A 164 -8.39 15.88 -4.50
N TYR A 165 -7.87 15.60 -5.70
CA TYR A 165 -7.62 14.23 -6.14
C TYR A 165 -6.47 13.55 -5.34
N ALA A 166 -5.48 14.31 -4.86
CA ALA A 166 -4.40 13.78 -4.04
C ALA A 166 -4.89 13.16 -2.71
N ILE A 167 -6.10 13.48 -2.24
CA ILE A 167 -6.72 12.87 -1.04
C ILE A 167 -6.80 11.34 -1.17
N TYR A 168 -7.12 10.84 -2.37
CA TYR A 168 -7.18 9.40 -2.62
C TYR A 168 -5.82 8.74 -2.35
N PHE A 169 -4.74 9.33 -2.87
CA PHE A 169 -3.39 8.83 -2.69
C PHE A 169 -2.87 8.98 -1.27
N MET A 170 -3.23 10.07 -0.60
CA MET A 170 -2.83 10.35 0.78
C MET A 170 -3.24 9.22 1.74
N VAL A 171 -4.42 8.63 1.52
CA VAL A 171 -4.90 7.46 2.26
C VAL A 171 -4.38 6.15 1.67
N SER A 172 -4.39 6.05 0.34
CA SER A 172 -4.09 4.78 -0.34
C SER A 172 -2.62 4.35 -0.21
N PHE A 173 -1.67 5.28 -0.26
CA PHE A 173 -0.23 4.97 -0.14
C PHE A 173 0.15 4.31 1.19
N PRO A 174 -0.14 4.91 2.36
CA PRO A 174 0.20 4.26 3.63
C PRO A 174 -0.57 2.94 3.82
N MET A 175 -1.79 2.84 3.28
CA MET A 175 -2.58 1.62 3.33
C MET A 175 -1.92 0.48 2.53
N PHE A 176 -1.50 0.76 1.30
CA PHE A 176 -0.88 -0.22 0.40
C PHE A 176 0.52 -0.63 0.88
N LEU A 177 1.26 0.28 1.51
CA LEU A 177 2.54 -0.05 2.15
C LEU A 177 2.36 -1.08 3.26
N ARG A 178 1.24 -1.04 4.01
CA ARG A 178 1.02 -1.85 5.21
C ARG A 178 0.77 -3.34 4.92
N ILE A 179 0.22 -3.66 3.76
CA ILE A 179 -0.14 -5.03 3.34
C ILE A 179 1.15 -5.85 3.22
N ASP A 180 1.23 -7.00 3.90
CA ASP A 180 2.33 -7.98 3.83
C ASP A 180 3.76 -7.40 3.96
N GLU A 181 3.91 -6.27 4.68
CA GLU A 181 5.21 -5.63 4.85
C GLU A 181 6.08 -6.32 5.90
N LYS A 182 5.46 -6.83 6.97
CA LYS A 182 6.16 -7.45 8.09
C LYS A 182 6.35 -8.95 7.82
N PRO A 183 7.60 -9.45 7.80
CA PRO A 183 7.85 -10.89 7.67
C PRO A 183 7.09 -11.67 8.74
N GLY A 184 6.40 -12.74 8.34
CA GLY A 184 5.65 -13.62 9.26
C GLY A 184 4.27 -13.10 9.69
N ASN A 185 3.83 -11.92 9.23
CA ASN A 185 2.45 -11.43 9.42
C ASN A 185 1.80 -11.19 8.06
N GLN A 186 1.47 -12.29 7.38
CA GLN A 186 0.72 -12.28 6.13
C GLN A 186 -0.75 -11.95 6.40
N TRP A 187 -1.35 -11.21 5.47
CA TRP A 187 -2.74 -10.78 5.55
C TRP A 187 -3.64 -11.82 4.91
N ASP A 188 -4.70 -12.19 5.61
CA ASP A 188 -5.79 -13.00 5.10
C ASP A 188 -6.79 -12.15 4.29
N LEU A 189 -7.49 -12.78 3.34
CA LEU A 189 -8.45 -12.08 2.46
C LEU A 189 -9.53 -11.29 3.23
N PRO A 190 -10.14 -11.80 4.33
CA PRO A 190 -11.11 -11.04 5.11
C PRO A 190 -10.52 -9.76 5.71
N ARG A 191 -9.31 -9.83 6.27
CA ARG A 191 -8.60 -8.66 6.80
C ARG A 191 -8.32 -7.63 5.72
N VAL A 192 -7.84 -8.06 4.56
CA VAL A 192 -7.62 -7.16 3.41
C VAL A 192 -8.92 -6.47 3.01
N ALA A 193 -10.03 -7.22 2.94
CA ALA A 193 -11.34 -6.67 2.57
C ALA A 193 -11.84 -5.62 3.58
N ILE A 194 -11.76 -5.91 4.88
CA ILE A 194 -12.20 -4.99 5.94
C ILE A 194 -11.36 -3.72 5.94
N ASP A 195 -10.03 -3.84 5.87
CA ASP A 195 -9.15 -2.68 5.88
C ASP A 195 -9.29 -1.85 4.59
N ALA A 196 -9.55 -2.49 3.44
CA ALA A 196 -9.85 -1.80 2.19
C ALA A 196 -11.17 -1.02 2.26
N LEU A 197 -12.22 -1.59 2.87
CA LEU A 197 -13.48 -0.89 3.14
C LEU A 197 -13.27 0.29 4.09
N GLY A 198 -12.47 0.10 5.15
CA GLY A 198 -12.10 1.17 6.08
C GLY A 198 -11.36 2.32 5.38
N ALA A 199 -10.39 1.99 4.52
CA ALA A 199 -9.66 2.97 3.73
C ALA A 199 -10.58 3.72 2.74
N ALA A 200 -11.50 3.01 2.09
CA ALA A 200 -12.49 3.62 1.21
C ALA A 200 -13.40 4.60 1.97
N MET A 201 -13.87 4.22 3.16
CA MET A 201 -14.68 5.10 4.02
C MET A 201 -13.89 6.31 4.53
N LEU A 202 -12.61 6.15 4.85
CA LEU A 202 -11.77 7.27 5.24
C LEU A 202 -11.63 8.29 4.10
N VAL A 203 -11.40 7.82 2.87
CA VAL A 203 -11.35 8.69 1.69
C VAL A 203 -12.67 9.44 1.52
N THR A 204 -13.82 8.76 1.58
CA THR A 204 -15.12 9.43 1.41
C THR A 204 -15.38 10.48 2.48
N ILE A 205 -15.01 10.22 3.74
CA ILE A 205 -15.13 11.19 4.83
C ILE A 205 -14.27 12.43 4.57
N ILE A 206 -13.02 12.28 4.13
CA ILE A 206 -12.13 13.41 3.86
C ILE A 206 -12.64 14.23 2.66
N LEU A 207 -13.15 13.56 1.62
CA LEU A 207 -13.78 14.22 0.47
C LEU A 207 -15.05 14.97 0.88
N ASP A 208 -15.85 14.40 1.77
CA ASP A 208 -17.04 15.05 2.31
C ASP A 208 -16.67 16.28 3.15
N TRP A 209 -15.58 16.17 3.91
CA TRP A 209 -15.06 17.29 4.68
C TRP A 209 -14.62 18.44 3.77
N TRP A 210 -13.92 18.15 2.68
CA TRP A 210 -13.61 19.16 1.65
C TRP A 210 -14.88 19.79 1.07
N ARG A 211 -15.86 18.97 0.70
CA ARG A 211 -17.13 19.44 0.13
C ARG A 211 -17.83 20.45 1.03
N ILE A 212 -17.89 20.18 2.34
CA ILE A 212 -18.62 21.04 3.31
C ILE A 212 -17.85 22.33 3.60
N PHE A 213 -16.52 22.29 3.72
CA PHE A 213 -15.73 23.43 4.18
C PHE A 213 -15.18 24.31 3.05
N LEU A 214 -14.82 23.72 1.92
CA LEU A 214 -14.18 24.43 0.79
C LEU A 214 -15.12 24.59 -0.41
N GLY A 215 -16.06 23.66 -0.61
CA GLY A 215 -17.04 23.76 -1.68
C GLY A 215 -16.48 23.48 -3.09
N PRO A 216 -17.20 23.92 -4.15
CA PRO A 216 -16.82 23.64 -5.53
C PRO A 216 -15.59 24.43 -5.99
N ILE A 217 -14.79 23.82 -6.87
CA ILE A 217 -13.54 24.40 -7.41
C ILE A 217 -13.82 25.62 -8.30
N VAL A 218 -14.95 25.58 -9.03
CA VAL A 218 -15.40 26.67 -9.91
C VAL A 218 -16.74 27.17 -9.38
N PRO A 219 -16.95 28.51 -9.27
CA PRO A 219 -18.22 29.05 -8.82
C PRO A 219 -19.35 28.60 -9.74
N VAL A 220 -20.37 27.98 -9.16
CA VAL A 220 -21.58 27.58 -9.88
C VAL A 220 -22.42 28.84 -10.11
N PRO A 221 -22.73 29.21 -11.37
CA PRO A 221 -23.56 30.37 -11.66
C PRO A 221 -24.89 30.31 -10.90
N ASP A 222 -25.38 31.44 -10.38
CA ASP A 222 -26.62 31.50 -9.59
C ASP A 222 -27.85 30.91 -10.33
N SER A 223 -27.82 30.92 -11.67
CA SER A 223 -28.86 30.30 -12.52
C SER A 223 -28.85 28.76 -12.54
N LYS A 224 -27.76 28.13 -12.06
CA LYS A 224 -27.60 26.67 -11.92
C LYS A 224 -27.46 26.23 -10.46
N GLN A 225 -27.52 27.16 -9.49
CA GLN A 225 -27.71 26.79 -8.09
C GLN A 225 -29.09 26.14 -7.99
N CYS A 226 -29.11 24.85 -7.66
CA CYS A 226 -30.36 24.13 -7.47
C CYS A 226 -31.21 24.91 -6.44
N LEU A 227 -32.42 25.32 -6.83
CA LEU A 227 -33.43 25.92 -5.94
C LEU A 227 -33.84 24.99 -4.79
N GLN A 228 -33.32 23.77 -4.75
CA GLN A 228 -33.62 22.77 -3.73
C GLN A 228 -32.32 22.20 -3.12
N PRO A 229 -31.92 22.66 -1.92
CA PRO A 229 -30.96 21.96 -1.08
C PRO A 229 -31.65 20.76 -0.38
N GLY A 230 -32.40 19.95 -1.12
CA GLY A 230 -33.18 18.82 -0.61
C GLY A 230 -33.02 17.60 -1.50
N LEU A 231 -33.10 16.42 -0.90
CA LEU A 231 -33.12 15.16 -1.65
C LEU A 231 -34.41 15.10 -2.50
N PRO A 232 -34.35 14.64 -3.76
CA PRO A 232 -35.51 14.62 -4.68
C PRO A 232 -36.77 13.91 -4.15
N TRP A 233 -36.63 13.07 -3.12
CA TRP A 233 -37.68 12.24 -2.56
C TRP A 233 -38.16 12.68 -1.17
N PHE A 234 -37.70 13.82 -0.65
CA PHE A 234 -38.28 14.43 0.55
C PHE A 234 -39.29 15.50 0.15
N PRO A 235 -40.60 15.17 0.07
CA PRO A 235 -41.62 16.19 -0.09
C PRO A 235 -41.63 17.09 1.15
N ARG A 236 -41.58 18.41 0.92
CA ARG A 236 -41.79 19.39 1.98
C ARG A 236 -43.28 19.34 2.34
N ASN A 237 -43.60 18.95 3.57
CA ASN A 237 -44.95 19.14 4.09
C ASN A 237 -45.25 20.65 4.13
N PRO A 238 -46.46 21.07 3.73
CA PRO A 238 -46.85 22.47 3.61
C PRO A 238 -46.74 23.24 4.92
#